data_AF-A0A4P7KQD5-F1
#
_entry.id   AF-A0A4P7KQD5-F1
#
_cell.length_a   1.000
_cell.length_b   1.000
_cell.length_c   1.000
_cell.angle_alpha   90.00
_cell.angle_beta   90.00
_cell.angle_gamma   90.00
#
_symmetry.space_group_name_H-M   'P 1'
#
loop_
_entity.id
_entity.type
_entity.pdbx_description
1 polymer ?
#
loop_
_entity_poly.entity_id
_entity_poly.type
_entity_poly.pdbx_seq_one_letter_code
_entity_poly.pdbx_strand_id
1 'polypeptide(L)' 'MLKKASSQGANIVLLHRCEIISTPDCYQTAICEGSALNIINE' A
#
# COMPACT_ATOMS: atom_id res chain seq x y z
N MET A 1 4.46 1.14 0.83
CA MET A 1 3.03 1.20 1.21
C MET A 1 2.82 1.30 2.72
N LEU A 2 3.10 0.25 3.52
CA LEU A 2 2.80 0.24 4.97
C LEU A 2 3.39 1.42 5.74
N LYS A 3 4.66 1.78 5.50
CA LYS A 3 5.31 2.95 6.10
C LYS A 3 4.59 4.27 5.79
N LYS A 4 4.05 4.43 4.56
CA LYS A 4 3.26 5.59 4.15
C LYS A 4 1.92 5.63 4.88
N ALA A 5 1.22 4.50 4.98
CA ALA A 5 -0.03 4.41 5.73
C ALA A 5 0.18 4.73 7.21
N SER A 6 1.22 4.18 7.83
CA SER A 6 1.57 4.46 9.22
C SER A 6 1.86 5.96 9.47
N SER A 7 2.55 6.63 8.54
CA SER A 7 2.76 8.10 8.63
C SER A 7 1.47 8.92 8.50
N GLN A 8 0.36 8.32 8.07
CA GLN A 8 -0.97 8.93 8.00
C GLN A 8 -1.84 8.58 9.22
N GLY A 9 -1.27 7.92 10.24
CA GLY A 9 -2.01 7.52 11.45
C GLY A 9 -2.85 6.25 11.29
N ALA A 10 -2.69 5.51 10.19
CA ALA A 10 -3.34 4.22 10.01
C ALA A 10 -2.62 3.12 10.80
N ASN A 11 -3.37 2.24 11.46
CA ASN A 11 -2.87 1.06 12.15
C ASN A 11 -2.96 -0.22 11.31
N ILE A 12 -3.70 -0.19 10.20
CA ILE A 12 -3.82 -1.30 9.25
C ILE A 12 -3.92 -0.79 7.81
N VAL A 13 -3.59 -1.65 6.85
CA VAL A 13 -3.85 -1.42 5.43
C VAL A 13 -4.69 -2.57 4.88
N LEU A 14 -5.83 -2.24 4.28
CA LEU A 14 -6.61 -3.18 3.50
C LEU A 14 -6.02 -3.24 2.08
N LEU A 15 -5.33 -4.33 1.77
CA LEU A 15 -4.70 -4.53 0.46
C LEU A 15 -5.77 -4.78 -0.61
N HIS A 16 -5.71 -4.05 -1.72
CA HIS A 16 -6.60 -4.28 -2.86
C HIS A 16 -5.91 -5.14 -3.91
N ARG A 17 -4.73 -4.73 -4.34
CA ARG A 17 -3.93 -5.45 -5.33
C ARG A 17 -2.44 -5.21 -5.15
N CYS A 18 -1.67 -6.19 -5.59
CA CYS A 18 -0.24 -6.05 -5.83
C CYS A 18 0.07 -6.68 -7.19
N GLU A 19 0.73 -5.93 -8.06
CA GLU A 19 1.09 -6.36 -9.40
C GLU A 19 2.54 -6.00 -9.70
N ILE A 20 3.18 -6.83 -10.51
CA ILE A 20 4.49 -6.56 -11.08
C ILE A 20 4.27 -6.08 -12.50
N ILE A 21 4.70 -4.86 -12.79
CA ILE A 21 4.58 -4.25 -14.12
C ILE A 21 5.95 -3.87 -14.67
N SER A 22 6.12 -4.01 -15.97
CA SER A 22 7.29 -3.46 -16.66
C SER A 22 7.01 -2.01 -17.04
N THR A 23 7.94 -1.14 -16.68
CA THR A 23 7.86 0.30 -16.95
C THR A 23 9.07 0.74 -17.77
N PRO A 24 8.96 1.76 -18.63
CA PRO A 24 10.09 2.20 -19.47
C PRO A 24 11.35 2.55 -18.66
N ASP A 25 11.19 3.06 -17.45
CA ASP A 25 12.28 3.50 -16.58
C ASP A 25 12.70 2.47 -15.52
N CYS A 26 12.00 1.34 -15.44
CA CYS A 26 12.32 0.27 -14.49
C CYS A 26 11.91 -1.09 -15.06
N TYR A 27 12.89 -1.99 -15.22
CA TYR A 27 12.73 -3.31 -15.81
C TYR A 27 11.48 -4.03 -15.29
N GLN A 28 11.33 -4.07 -13.98
CA GLN A 28 10.11 -4.51 -13.30
C GLN A 28 9.90 -3.69 -12.03
N THR A 29 8.67 -3.24 -11.82
CA THR A 29 8.24 -2.51 -10.63
C THR A 29 7.09 -3.27 -9.96
N ALA A 30 7.19 -3.48 -8.66
CA ALA A 30 6.08 -3.98 -7.86
C ALA A 30 5.26 -2.80 -7.33
N ILE A 31 3.99 -2.72 -7.72
CA ILE A 31 3.05 -1.71 -7.22
C ILE A 31 2.01 -2.41 -6.36
N CYS A 32 1.86 -1.92 -5.13
CA CYS A 32 0.85 -2.38 -4.19
C CYS A 32 -0.06 -1.22 -3.80
N GLU A 33 -1.35 -1.41 -4.02
CA GLU A 33 -2.39 -0.45 -3.71
C GLU A 33 -3.32 -1.01 -2.63
N GLY A 34 -3.73 -0.12 -1.73
CA GLY A 34 -4.60 -0.46 -0.62
C GLY A 34 -5.04 0.77 0.14
N SER A 35 -6.03 0.57 1.01
CA SER A 35 -6.61 1.63 1.83
C SER A 35 -5.94 1.68 3.19
N ALA A 36 -5.48 2.85 3.60
CA ALA A 36 -4.95 3.09 4.94
C ALA A 36 -6.13 3.31 5.90
N LEU A 37 -6.27 2.45 6.90
CA LEU A 37 -7.39 2.47 7.85
C LEU A 37 -6.86 2.60 9.28
N ASN A 38 -7.62 3.31 10.12
CA ASN A 38 -7.42 3.30 11.56
C ASN A 38 -8.63 2.61 12.21
N ILE A 39 -8.46 1.33 12.57
CA ILE A 39 -9.50 0.58 13.27
C ILE A 39 -9.42 0.93 14.76
N ILE A 40 -10.54 1.42 15.29
CA ILE A 40 -10.77 1.59 16.73
C ILE A 40 -11.61 0.41 17.21
N ASN A 41 -11.15 -0.25 18.27
CA ASN A 41 -11.96 -1.26 18.96
C ASN A 41 -12.90 -0.50 19.91
N GLU A 42 -14.21 -0.65 19.73
CA GLU A 42 -15.22 -0.20 20.71
C GLU A 42 -15.34 -1.18 21.88
#